data_AF-A0A9D5TGU2-F1
#
_entry.id   AF-A0A9D5TGU2-F1
#
_cell.length_a   1.000
_cell.length_b   1.000
_cell.length_c   1.000
_cell.angle_alpha   90.00
_cell.angle_beta   90.00
_cell.angle_gamma   90.00
#
_symmetry.space_group_name_H-M   'P 1'
#
loop_
_entity.id
_entity.type
_entity.pdbx_description
1 polymer ?
#
loop_
_entity_poly.entity_id
_entity_poly.type
_entity_poly.pdbx_seq_one_letter_code
_entity_poly.pdbx_strand_id
1 'polypeptide(L)' 'MITVKYSDAQKEATARYNKKTYDRINIIVRKGQREVIKDYAAQQGKSLNRFICDLVDAEMNKSKTE' A
#
# COMPACT_ATOMS: atom_id res chain seq x y z
N MET A 1 -2.16 -2.06 34.93
CA MET A 1 -2.33 -1.71 33.50
C MET A 1 -1.11 -0.90 33.08
N ILE A 2 -0.26 -1.42 32.19
CA ILE A 2 0.94 -0.72 31.72
C ILE A 2 0.54 0.19 30.56
N THR A 3 0.41 1.49 30.82
CA THR A 3 0.17 2.49 29.79
C THR A 3 1.48 2.71 29.02
N VAL A 4 1.62 2.04 27.88
CA VAL A 4 2.75 2.26 26.97
C VAL A 4 2.61 3.66 26.37
N LYS A 5 3.15 4.66 27.06
CA LYS A 5 3.36 6.00 26.51
C LYS A 5 4.46 5.87 25.47
N TYR A 6 4.09 5.59 24.23
CA TYR A 6 4.98 5.71 23.09
C TYR A 6 5.59 7.13 23.11
N SER A 7 6.89 7.20 23.43
CA SER A 7 7.66 8.43 23.44
C SER A 7 7.62 9.07 22.06
N ASP A 8 7.50 10.40 21.99
CA ASP A 8 7.49 11.13 20.72
C ASP A 8 8.74 10.85 19.86
N ALA A 9 9.85 10.47 20.49
CA ALA A 9 11.06 9.99 19.82
C ALA A 9 10.86 8.67 19.05
N GLN A 10 10.04 7.74 19.56
CA GLN A 10 9.69 6.52 18.82
C GLN A 10 8.79 6.85 17.61
N LYS A 11 7.85 7.78 17.75
CA LYS A 11 7.00 8.23 16.63
C LYS A 11 7.83 8.84 15.51
N GLU A 12 8.82 9.68 15.85
CA GLU A 12 9.73 10.27 14.86
C GLU A 12 10.64 9.24 14.18
N ALA A 13 11.16 8.26 14.93
CA ALA A 13 11.99 7.21 14.35
C ALA A 13 11.19 6.33 13.37
N THR A 14 9.96 5.95 13.73
CA THR A 14 9.04 5.22 12.84
C THR A 14 8.68 6.07 11.60
N ALA A 15 8.50 7.38 11.75
CA ALA A 15 8.22 8.27 10.63
C ALA A 15 9.40 8.38 9.64
N ARG A 16 10.65 8.45 10.14
CA ARG A 16 11.86 8.49 9.30
C ARG A 16 12.08 7.17 8.54
N TYR A 17 11.79 6.03 9.17
CA TYR A 17 11.90 4.72 8.51
C TYR A 17 10.85 4.54 7.42
N ASN A 18 9.59 4.90 7.70
CA ASN A 18 8.50 4.80 6.72
C ASN A 18 8.72 5.69 5.49
N LYS A 19 9.41 6.82 5.63
CA LYS A 19 9.69 7.76 4.54
C LYS A 19 10.86 7.31 3.64
N LYS A 20 11.77 6.49 4.16
CA LYS A 20 12.95 6.01 3.42
C LYS A 20 12.65 4.74 2.61
N THR A 21 11.66 3.96 3.05
CA THR A 21 11.41 2.62 2.52
C THR A 21 10.16 2.54 1.63
N TYR A 22 9.21 3.47 1.78
CA TYR A 22 7.94 3.40 1.06
C TYR A 22 7.64 4.70 0.31
N ASP A 23 7.58 4.62 -1.01
CA ASP A 23 6.98 5.65 -1.84
C ASP A 23 5.45 5.62 -1.67
N ARG A 24 4.88 6.75 -1.28
CA ARG A 24 3.42 6.90 -1.14
C ARG A 24 2.84 7.38 -2.47
N ILE A 25 2.15 6.49 -3.17
CA ILE A 25 1.41 6.84 -4.39
C ILE A 25 -0.04 7.16 -3.99
N ASN A 26 -0.47 8.40 -4.23
CA ASN A 26 -1.87 8.77 -4.07
C ASN A 26 -2.62 8.52 -5.38
N ILE A 27 -3.55 7.56 -5.38
CA ILE A 27 -4.36 7.22 -6.56
C ILE A 27 -5.76 7.77 -6.39
N ILE A 28 -6.22 8.54 -7.37
CA ILE A 28 -7.61 8.99 -7.47
C ILE A 28 -8.36 8.05 -8.41
N VAL A 29 -9.30 7.28 -7.86
CA VAL A 29 -10.24 6.47 -8.63
C VAL A 29 -11.64 7.08 -8.58
N ARG A 30 -12.45 6.82 -9.61
CA ARG A 30 -13.86 7.23 -9.61
C ARG A 30 -14.61 6.60 -8.43
N LYS A 31 -15.64 7.29 -7.93
CA LYS A 31 -16.49 6.80 -6.84
C LYS A 31 -17.09 5.43 -7.23
N GLY A 32 -17.07 4.47 -6.31
CA GLY A 32 -17.51 3.08 -6.53
C GLY A 32 -16.44 2.14 -7.08
N GLN A 33 -15.48 2.63 -7.87
CA GLN A 33 -14.41 1.77 -8.41
C GLN A 33 -13.50 1.20 -7.31
N ARG A 34 -13.28 1.96 -6.23
CA ARG A 34 -12.49 1.48 -5.08
C ARG A 34 -13.08 0.21 -4.46
N GLU A 35 -14.41 0.13 -4.36
CA GLU A 35 -15.09 -1.03 -3.77
C GLU A 35 -14.96 -2.24 -4.70
N VAL A 36 -15.20 -2.05 -6.00
CA VAL A 36 -15.02 -3.11 -7.01
C VAL A 36 -13.62 -3.71 -6.96
N ILE A 37 -12.57 -2.86 -6.92
CA ILE A 37 -11.18 -3.34 -6.85
C ILE A 37 -10.91 -4.03 -5.51
N LYS A 38 -11.51 -3.53 -4.40
CA LYS A 38 -11.36 -4.13 -3.08
C LYS A 38 -11.99 -5.52 -3.01
N ASP A 39 -13.21 -5.69 -3.53
CA ASP A 39 -13.88 -6.99 -3.58
C ASP A 39 -13.12 -7.97 -4.47
N TYR A 40 -12.64 -7.52 -5.62
CA TYR A 40 -11.82 -8.34 -6.51
C TYR A 40 -10.50 -8.77 -5.84
N ALA A 41 -9.81 -7.86 -5.15
CA ALA A 41 -8.62 -8.18 -4.38
C ALA A 41 -8.91 -9.17 -3.25
N ALA A 42 -10.04 -9.00 -2.55
CA ALA A 42 -10.49 -9.89 -1.47
C ALA A 42 -10.79 -11.31 -1.97
N GLN A 43 -11.40 -11.45 -3.16
CA GLN A 43 -11.60 -12.75 -3.81
C GLN A 43 -10.27 -13.46 -4.11
N GLN A 44 -9.20 -12.71 -4.38
CA GLN A 44 -7.85 -13.26 -4.56
C GLN A 44 -7.09 -13.45 -3.24
N GLY A 45 -7.70 -13.16 -2.08
CA GLY A 45 -7.03 -13.20 -0.78
C GLY A 45 -5.95 -12.13 -0.59
N LYS A 46 -5.96 -11.08 -1.42
CA LYS A 46 -4.97 -10.00 -1.42
C LYS A 46 -5.55 -8.72 -0.84
N SER A 47 -4.69 -7.90 -0.22
CA SER A 47 -5.07 -6.53 0.12
C SER A 47 -5.16 -5.68 -1.14
N LEU A 48 -6.02 -4.65 -1.11
CA LEU A 48 -6.14 -3.68 -2.21
C LEU A 48 -4.77 -3.10 -2.62
N ASN A 49 -3.94 -2.76 -1.63
CA ASN A 49 -2.60 -2.23 -1.88
C ASN A 49 -1.70 -3.26 -2.58
N ARG A 50 -1.71 -4.51 -2.10
CA ARG A 50 -0.91 -5.58 -2.71
C ARG A 50 -1.36 -5.87 -4.13
N PHE A 51 -2.67 -5.87 -4.37
CA PHE A 51 -3.25 -6.07 -5.70
C PHE A 51 -2.79 -4.99 -6.69
N ILE A 52 -2.78 -3.71 -6.27
CA ILE A 52 -2.29 -2.61 -7.11
C ILE A 52 -0.80 -2.76 -7.40
N CYS A 53 0.03 -3.06 -6.40
CA CYS A 53 1.47 -3.29 -6.61
C CYS A 53 1.73 -4.46 -7.57
N ASP A 54 1.06 -5.60 -7.36
CA ASP A 54 1.23 -6.78 -8.21
C ASP A 54 0.83 -6.49 -9.67
N LEU A 55 -0.21 -5.68 -9.91
CA LEU A 55 -0.61 -5.24 -11.26
C LEU A 55 0.45 -4.36 -11.91
N VAL A 56 1.00 -3.40 -11.17
CA VAL A 56 2.06 -2.51 -11.65
C VAL A 56 3.31 -3.33 -12.00
N ASP A 57 3.73 -4.24 -11.12
CA ASP A 57 4.87 -5.12 -11.35
C ASP A 57 4.65 -6.04 -12.56
N ALA A 58 3.46 -6.62 -12.70
CA ALA A 58 3.11 -7.47 -13.83
C ALA A 58 3.17 -6.70 -15.16
N GLU A 59 2.64 -5.47 -15.20
CA GLU A 59 2.63 -4.64 -16.39
C GLU A 59 4.03 -4.12 -16.76
N MET A 60 4.80 -3.71 -15.75
CA MET A 60 6.20 -3.32 -15.95
C MET A 60 7.05 -4.49 -16.49
N ASN A 61 6.81 -5.72 -16.03
CA ASN A 61 7.53 -6.89 -16.54
C ASN A 61 7.13 -7.28 -17.96
N LYS A 62 5.85 -7.11 -18.35
CA LYS A 62 5.41 -7.31 -19.74
C LYS A 62 6.13 -6.36 -20.70
N SER A 63 6.23 -5.08 -20.34
CA SER A 63 6.88 -4.06 -21.19
C SER A 63 8.39 -4.26 -21.40
N LYS A 64 9.05 -5.09 -20.59
CA LYS A 64 10.48 -5.44 -20.75
C LYS A 64 10.71 -6.66 -21.64
N THR A 65 9.65 -7.35 -22.05
CA THR A 65 9.73 -8.59 -22.82
C THR A 65 9.45 -8.36 -24.32
N GLU A 66 9.30 -7.10 -24.76
CA GLU A 66 9.21 -6.72 -26.17
C GLU A 66 10.47 -6.00 -26.67
#